data_AF-A0A958DJD7-F1
#
_entry.id   AF-A0A958DJD7-F1
#
_cell.length_a   1.000
_cell.length_b   1.000
_cell.length_c   1.000
_cell.angle_alpha   90.00
_cell.angle_beta   90.00
_cell.angle_gamma   90.00
#
_symmetry.space_group_name_H-M   'P 1'
#
loop_
_entity.id
_entity.type
_entity.pdbx_description
1 polymer ?
#
loop_
_entity_poly.entity_id
_entity_poly.type
_entity_poly.pdbx_seq_one_letter_code
_entity_poly.pdbx_strand_id
1 'polypeptide(L)'
;AAEALLGVERRLQAQGYGLLIHDAYRPWYVTKMFWDATPESQKIFVANPKHGSRHNRGCAVDLTLYTLADGRPVEMVSGYDEFTDRAYPEYPGGTSQQRYHRELLRRAMEA
;
A
#
# COMPACT_ATOMS: atom_id res chain seq x y z
N ALA A 1 2.72 2.88 15.50
CA ALA A 1 2.22 2.64 14.13
C ALA A 1 0.71 2.87 14.03
N ALA A 2 -0.12 2.12 14.78
CA ALA A 2 -1.57 2.28 14.73
C ALA A 2 -2.07 3.70 15.08
N GLU A 3 -1.50 4.34 16.10
CA GLU A 3 -1.85 5.72 16.48
C GLU A 3 -1.55 6.73 15.36
N ALA A 4 -0.40 6.58 14.68
CA ALA A 4 -0.06 7.41 13.55
C ALA A 4 -1.05 7.20 12.38
N LEU A 5 -1.42 5.94 12.11
CA LEU A 5 -2.40 5.61 11.09
C LEU A 5 -3.79 6.19 11.38
N LEU A 6 -4.19 6.24 12.65
CA LEU A 6 -5.42 6.92 13.07
C LEU A 6 -5.38 8.44 12.77
N GLY A 7 -4.21 9.06 12.91
CA GLY A 7 -4.00 10.45 12.51
C GLY A 7 -4.21 10.65 11.00
N VAL A 8 -3.69 9.73 10.18
CA VAL A 8 -3.88 9.72 8.73
C VAL A 8 -5.36 9.56 8.37
N GLU A 9 -6.04 8.57 8.96
CA GLU A 9 -7.47 8.30 8.74
C GLU A 9 -8.31 9.55 8.99
N ARG A 10 -8.10 10.24 10.12
CA ARG A 10 -8.85 11.48 10.45
C ARG A 10 -8.67 12.58 9.40
N ARG A 11 -7.46 12.74 8.84
CA ARG A 11 -7.19 13.74 7.79
C ARG A 11 -7.84 13.37 6.46
N LEU A 12 -7.90 12.08 6.13
CA LEU A 12 -8.56 11.59 4.92
C LEU A 12 -10.08 11.66 5.04
N GLN A 13 -10.63 11.40 6.23
CA GLN A 13 -12.07 11.50 6.48
C GLN A 13 -12.61 12.90 6.22
N ALA A 14 -11.86 13.94 6.61
CA ALA A 14 -12.20 15.33 6.29
C ALA A 14 -12.24 15.63 4.77
N GLN A 15 -11.65 14.75 3.94
CA GLN A 15 -11.62 14.83 2.49
C GLN A 15 -12.58 13.82 1.82
N GLY A 16 -13.41 13.11 2.59
CA GLY A 16 -14.38 12.15 2.07
C GLY A 16 -13.82 10.76 1.77
N TYR A 17 -12.63 10.43 2.29
CA TYR A 17 -11.99 9.13 2.10
C TYR A 17 -11.73 8.42 3.43
N GLY A 18 -11.70 7.09 3.41
CA GLY A 18 -11.14 6.29 4.49
C GLY A 18 -10.05 5.36 3.97
N LEU A 19 -9.33 4.74 4.90
CA LEU A 19 -8.29 3.75 4.60
C LEU A 19 -8.85 2.33 4.54
N LEU A 20 -8.50 1.60 3.48
CA LEU A 20 -8.73 0.17 3.34
C LEU A 20 -7.39 -0.54 3.47
N ILE A 21 -7.22 -1.34 4.52
CA ILE A 21 -5.96 -2.04 4.83
C ILE A 21 -5.95 -3.41 4.16
N HIS A 22 -4.90 -3.71 3.39
CA HIS A 22 -4.66 -5.01 2.77
C HIS A 22 -3.75 -5.88 3.62
N ASP A 23 -2.64 -5.34 4.10
CA ASP A 23 -1.71 -6.05 4.97
C ASP A 23 -1.04 -5.12 5.99
N ALA A 24 -0.62 -5.67 7.13
CA ALA A 24 0.04 -4.94 8.20
C ALA A 24 1.14 -5.80 8.83
N TYR A 25 0.97 -6.27 10.07
CA TYR A 25 1.89 -7.24 10.63
C TYR A 25 1.80 -8.56 9.85
N ARG A 26 2.93 -8.98 9.27
CA ARG A 26 3.07 -10.23 8.53
C ARG A 26 4.09 -11.12 9.24
N PRO A 27 3.75 -12.33 9.71
CA PRO A 27 4.73 -13.26 10.26
C PRO A 27 5.86 -13.57 9.27
N TRP A 28 7.09 -13.79 9.77
CA TRP A 28 8.25 -14.02 8.90
C TRP A 28 8.08 -15.17 7.92
N TYR A 29 7.44 -16.28 8.35
CA TYR A 29 7.23 -17.44 7.47
C TYR A 29 6.39 -17.10 6.24
N VAL A 30 5.46 -16.13 6.34
CA VAL A 30 4.68 -15.66 5.19
C VAL A 30 5.57 -14.88 4.21
N THR A 31 6.51 -14.06 4.72
CA THR A 31 7.53 -13.42 3.87
C THR A 31 8.39 -14.46 3.14
N LYS A 32 8.78 -15.55 3.82
CA LYS A 32 9.52 -16.65 3.18
C LYS A 32 8.68 -17.34 2.11
N MET A 33 7.40 -17.61 2.38
CA MET A 33 6.49 -18.18 1.39
C MET A 33 6.33 -17.30 0.15
N PHE A 34 6.18 -15.99 0.32
CA PHE A 34 6.08 -15.05 -0.81
C PHE A 34 7.36 -15.07 -1.64
N TRP A 35 8.52 -15.02 -0.98
CA TRP A 35 9.81 -15.09 -1.65
C TRP A 35 10.02 -16.39 -2.46
N ASP A 36 9.58 -17.52 -1.93
CA ASP A 36 9.72 -18.83 -2.59
C ASP A 36 8.77 -19.00 -3.77
N ALA A 37 7.58 -18.40 -3.68
CA ALA A 37 6.58 -18.45 -4.74
C ALA A 37 6.86 -17.45 -5.88
N THR A 38 7.59 -16.37 -5.62
CA THR A 38 7.87 -15.32 -6.60
C THR A 38 9.03 -15.70 -7.54
N PRO A 39 8.85 -15.63 -8.88
CA PRO A 39 9.91 -15.84 -9.85
C PRO A 39 11.10 -14.89 -9.63
N GLU A 40 12.32 -15.33 -9.95
CA GLU A 40 13.54 -14.54 -9.73
C GLU A 40 13.47 -13.12 -10.33
N SER A 41 12.91 -13.00 -11.54
CA SER A 41 12.73 -11.73 -12.25
C SER A 41 11.80 -10.73 -11.54
N GLN A 42 10.96 -11.19 -10.61
CA GLN A 42 9.99 -10.39 -9.88
C GLN A 42 10.35 -10.23 -8.40
N LYS A 43 11.47 -10.81 -7.94
CA LYS A 43 11.88 -10.73 -6.53
C LYS A 43 12.19 -9.31 -6.05
N ILE A 44 12.36 -8.36 -6.97
CA ILE A 44 12.45 -6.93 -6.64
C ILE A 44 11.20 -6.41 -5.91
N PHE A 45 10.03 -7.03 -6.10
CA PHE A 45 8.77 -6.62 -5.49
C PHE A 45 8.50 -7.26 -4.11
N VAL A 46 9.30 -8.24 -3.69
CA VAL A 46 9.12 -8.94 -2.41
C VAL A 46 10.35 -8.82 -1.53
N ALA A 47 10.13 -8.70 -0.22
CA ALA A 47 11.23 -8.59 0.74
C ALA A 47 12.04 -9.91 0.81
N ASN A 48 13.36 -9.80 0.78
CA ASN A 48 14.23 -10.96 0.96
C ASN A 48 14.16 -11.46 2.42
N PRO A 49 13.72 -12.71 2.67
CA PRO A 49 13.52 -13.23 4.02
C PRO A 49 14.82 -13.30 4.84
N LYS A 50 16.00 -13.31 4.19
CA LYS A 50 17.31 -13.22 4.86
C LYS A 50 17.45 -11.94 5.70
N HIS A 51 16.82 -10.86 5.28
CA HIS A 51 16.84 -9.56 5.96
C HIS A 51 15.53 -9.25 6.69
N GLY A 52 14.52 -10.10 6.52
CA GLY A 52 13.16 -9.87 6.96
C GLY A 52 12.46 -8.72 6.22
N SER A 53 11.20 -8.51 6.55
CA SER A 53 10.37 -7.42 6.05
C SER A 53 10.10 -6.39 7.15
N ARG A 54 9.77 -5.14 6.76
CA ARG A 54 9.19 -4.15 7.68
C ARG A 54 7.86 -4.62 8.27
N HIS A 55 7.09 -5.42 7.51
CA HIS A 55 5.86 -6.04 7.99
C HIS A 55 6.10 -7.02 9.13
N ASN A 56 7.25 -7.74 9.15
CA ASN A 56 7.59 -8.65 10.26
C ASN A 56 7.80 -7.92 11.60
N ARG A 57 8.02 -6.59 11.54
CA ARG A 57 8.25 -5.74 12.70
C ARG A 57 7.00 -4.93 13.12
N GLY A 58 5.88 -5.08 12.38
CA GLY A 58 4.68 -4.28 12.61
C GLY A 58 4.85 -2.78 12.27
N CYS A 59 5.82 -2.46 11.41
CA CYS A 59 6.21 -1.09 11.05
C CYS A 59 5.93 -0.75 9.58
N ALA A 60 5.04 -1.51 8.94
CA ALA A 60 4.58 -1.29 7.57
C ALA A 60 3.09 -1.65 7.47
N VAL A 61 2.42 -1.03 6.51
CA VAL A 61 1.03 -1.27 6.17
C VAL A 61 0.89 -1.09 4.66
N ASP A 62 0.21 -2.04 4.02
CA ASP A 62 -0.23 -1.95 2.63
C ASP A 62 -1.71 -1.59 2.64
N LEU A 63 -2.08 -0.52 1.94
CA LEU A 63 -3.43 0.04 2.01
C LEU A 63 -3.78 0.83 0.75
N THR A 64 -5.07 1.10 0.60
CA THR A 64 -5.63 1.99 -0.41
C THR A 64 -6.68 2.91 0.23
N LEU A 65 -7.30 3.76 -0.57
CA LEU A 65 -8.44 4.60 -0.17
C LEU A 65 -9.76 3.90 -0.52
N TYR A 66 -10.81 4.19 0.23
CA TYR A 66 -12.20 3.99 -0.19
C TYR A 66 -12.99 5.29 -0.02
N THR A 67 -14.10 5.46 -0.74
CA THR A 67 -14.94 6.67 -0.61
C THR A 67 -15.92 6.52 0.55
N LEU A 68 -16.07 7.54 1.38
CA LEU A 68 -17.08 7.52 2.45
C LEU A 68 -18.52 7.65 1.91
N ALA A 69 -18.67 8.17 0.70
CA ALA A 69 -19.99 8.41 0.09
C ALA A 69 -20.69 7.10 -0.30
N ASP A 70 -19.94 6.14 -0.85
CA ASP A 70 -20.50 4.87 -1.34
C ASP A 70 -19.78 3.62 -0.82
N GLY A 71 -18.74 3.78 0.01
CA GLY A 71 -17.97 2.69 0.59
C GLY A 71 -17.05 1.96 -0.40
N ARG A 72 -16.91 2.45 -1.64
CA ARG A 72 -16.18 1.73 -2.68
C ARG A 72 -14.68 2.00 -2.64
N PRO A 73 -13.83 0.99 -2.89
CA PRO A 73 -12.40 1.20 -3.09
C PRO A 73 -12.14 2.20 -4.21
N VAL A 74 -11.19 3.10 -3.96
CA VAL A 74 -10.71 4.06 -4.96
C VAL A 74 -9.80 3.34 -5.93
N GLU A 75 -10.02 3.55 -7.23
CA GLU A 75 -9.12 3.04 -8.26
C GLU A 75 -7.78 3.78 -8.23
N MET A 76 -6.71 3.01 -8.04
CA MET A 76 -5.33 3.49 -8.06
C MET A 76 -4.69 3.26 -9.43
N VAL A 77 -3.47 3.76 -9.63
CA VAL A 77 -2.72 3.60 -10.88
C VAL A 77 -2.39 2.13 -11.18
N SER A 78 -2.25 1.31 -10.14
CA SER A 78 -2.01 -0.13 -10.15
C SER A 78 -2.86 -0.81 -9.08
N GLY A 79 -3.04 -2.12 -9.22
CA GLY A 79 -3.67 -2.95 -8.20
C GLY A 79 -2.76 -3.22 -7.00
N TYR A 80 -3.37 -3.72 -5.93
CA TYR A 80 -2.63 -4.29 -4.79
C TYR A 80 -1.85 -5.54 -5.25
N ASP A 81 -0.61 -5.69 -4.78
CA ASP A 81 0.34 -6.75 -5.17
C ASP A 81 0.53 -6.89 -6.71
N GLU A 82 0.42 -5.79 -7.47
CA GLU A 82 0.75 -5.77 -8.89
C GLU A 82 2.27 -5.68 -9.12
N PHE A 83 2.88 -6.71 -9.69
CA PHE A 83 4.33 -6.76 -9.95
C PHE A 83 4.69 -6.21 -11.34
N THR A 84 4.30 -4.96 -11.59
CA THR A 84 4.61 -4.22 -12.81
C THR A 84 5.15 -2.83 -12.48
N ASP A 85 5.71 -2.13 -13.47
CA ASP A 85 6.19 -0.77 -13.28
C ASP A 85 5.09 0.23 -12.84
N ARG A 86 3.82 -0.11 -13.04
CA ARG A 86 2.68 0.71 -12.60
C ARG A 86 2.57 0.83 -11.08
N ALA A 87 3.20 -0.07 -10.33
CA ALA A 87 3.24 -0.06 -8.87
C ALA A 87 4.20 0.98 -8.28
N TYR A 88 5.14 1.51 -9.08
CA TYR A 88 6.06 2.52 -8.58
C TYR A 88 5.34 3.85 -8.28
N PRO A 89 5.66 4.54 -7.15
CA PRO A 89 5.03 5.80 -6.78
C PRO A 89 5.20 6.90 -7.86
N GLU A 90 6.32 6.88 -8.58
CA GLU A 90 6.67 7.84 -9.61
C GLU A 90 6.20 7.43 -11.02
N TYR A 91 5.50 6.28 -11.17
CA TYR A 91 5.05 5.84 -12.50
C TYR A 91 4.12 6.88 -13.15
N PRO A 92 4.42 7.35 -14.38
CA PRO A 92 3.75 8.50 -14.98
C PRO A 92 2.37 8.20 -15.59
N GLY A 93 2.05 6.92 -15.84
CA GLY A 93 0.79 6.51 -16.47
C GLY A 93 -0.44 6.64 -15.57
N GLY A 94 -1.55 6.02 -16.00
CA GLY A 94 -2.86 6.12 -15.36
C GLY A 94 -3.64 7.39 -15.75
N THR A 95 -4.84 7.54 -15.20
CA THR A 95 -5.64 8.76 -15.37
C THR A 95 -5.16 9.87 -14.42
N SER A 96 -5.51 11.12 -14.71
CA SER A 96 -5.22 12.23 -13.80
C SER A 96 -5.83 12.03 -12.41
N GLN A 97 -6.98 11.38 -12.33
CA GLN A 97 -7.66 11.05 -11.07
C GLN A 97 -6.88 9.98 -10.27
N GLN A 98 -6.47 8.89 -10.91
CA GLN A 98 -5.68 7.84 -10.25
C GLN A 98 -4.35 8.38 -9.69
N ARG A 99 -3.66 9.24 -10.44
CA ARG A 99 -2.42 9.89 -9.96
C ARG A 99 -2.68 10.84 -8.80
N TYR A 100 -3.79 11.60 -8.84
CA TYR A 100 -4.21 12.45 -7.73
C TYR A 100 -4.45 11.64 -6.46
N HIS A 101 -5.17 10.51 -6.55
CA HIS A 101 -5.45 9.65 -5.39
C HIS A 101 -4.20 9.02 -4.79
N ARG A 102 -3.26 8.54 -5.64
CA ARG A 102 -1.96 8.05 -5.19
C ARG A 102 -1.18 9.13 -4.43
N GLU A 103 -1.12 10.34 -4.98
CA GLU A 103 -0.41 11.46 -4.37
C GLU A 103 -1.08 11.93 -3.07
N LEU A 104 -2.42 11.98 -3.05
CA LEU A 104 -3.20 12.28 -1.84
C LEU A 104 -2.85 11.29 -0.72
N LEU A 105 -2.90 10.00 -1.02
CA LEU A 105 -2.59 8.96 -0.04
C LEU A 105 -1.14 9.06 0.45
N ARG A 106 -0.19 9.23 -0.48
CA ARG A 106 1.24 9.37 -0.15
C ARG A 106 1.48 10.56 0.79
N ARG A 107 0.96 11.74 0.45
CA ARG A 107 1.08 12.95 1.30
C ARG A 107 0.45 12.75 2.66
N ALA A 108 -0.70 12.09 2.72
CA ALA A 108 -1.38 11.84 3.98
C ALA A 108 -0.56 10.91 4.90
N MET A 109 0.14 9.93 4.33
CA MET A 109 0.99 8.97 5.04
C MET A 109 2.38 9.53 5.43
N GLU A 110 2.90 10.51 4.69
CA GLU A 110 4.21 11.14 4.95
C GLU A 110 4.14 12.32 5.94
N ALA A 111 2.94 12.84 6.24
CA ALA A 111 2.70 13.96 7.16
C ALA A 111 2.60 13.55 8.63
#